data_AF-A0A7K4BFU5-F1
#
_entry.id   AF-A0A7K4BFU5-F1
#
_cell.length_a   1.000
_cell.length_b   1.000
_cell.length_c   1.000
_cell.angle_alpha   90.00
_cell.angle_beta   90.00
_cell.angle_gamma   90.00
#
_symmetry.space_group_name_H-M   'P 1'
#
loop_
_entity.id
_entity.type
_entity.pdbx_description
1 polymer ?
#
loop_
_entity_poly.entity_id
_entity_poly.type
_entity_poly.pdbx_seq_one_letter_code
_entity_poly.pdbx_strand_id
1 'polypeptide(L)'
;MEEIDPESLAEIAYGIFEIFLDRELCSHGPYLFELLEQGVDLGADVHEIFGRFREDYPELAEALLLRFGSIDTIYAQLLAGEGVIPSKTTLMYWIVQDEPGPVTRGVDDERAGKWLIFVPPDDMDEAWRKVRDETARGMLGISAKVSTARPSPESRDERAVIYVYTRDWADEADVMRVRERLRGIGFVEQLGYKRNIETYRGEYSEEGKRVTYYSA
;
A
#
# COMPACT_ATOMS: atom_id res chain seq x y z
N MET A 1 -10.52 28.20 -8.30
CA MET A 1 -9.50 27.38 -7.63
C MET A 1 -10.09 27.12 -6.25
N GLU A 2 -10.68 25.95 -6.05
CA GLU A 2 -11.23 25.60 -4.73
C GLU A 2 -10.08 25.60 -3.74
N GLU A 3 -10.24 26.34 -2.63
CA GLU A 3 -9.33 26.29 -1.49
C GLU A 3 -9.32 24.84 -1.00
N ILE A 4 -8.18 24.17 -1.08
CA ILE A 4 -8.01 22.84 -0.51
C ILE A 4 -8.11 23.02 1.00
N ASP A 5 -9.08 22.36 1.62
CA ASP A 5 -9.24 22.35 3.06
C ASP A 5 -7.91 21.93 3.74
N PRO A 6 -7.41 22.68 4.74
CA PRO A 6 -6.11 22.40 5.37
C PRO A 6 -5.98 20.99 5.94
N GLU A 7 -7.08 20.40 6.41
CA GLU A 7 -7.09 19.01 6.90
C GLU A 7 -6.85 18.02 5.75
N SER A 8 -7.55 18.23 4.64
CA SER A 8 -7.36 17.47 3.39
C SER A 8 -5.93 17.61 2.82
N LEU A 9 -5.33 18.81 2.89
CA LEU A 9 -3.95 19.03 2.45
C LEU A 9 -2.95 18.26 3.31
N ALA A 10 -3.15 18.23 4.64
CA ALA A 10 -2.26 17.52 5.55
C ALA A 10 -2.33 15.99 5.38
N GLU A 11 -3.48 15.43 4.98
CA GLU A 11 -3.58 14.00 4.64
C GLU A 11 -2.82 13.65 3.37
N ILE A 12 -2.96 14.48 2.33
CA ILE A 12 -2.20 14.35 1.09
C ILE A 12 -0.71 14.48 1.39
N ALA A 13 -0.32 15.48 2.20
CA ALA A 13 1.05 15.70 2.60
C ALA A 13 1.64 14.50 3.35
N TYR A 14 0.85 13.84 4.22
CA TYR A 14 1.30 12.64 4.95
C TYR A 14 1.65 11.51 3.99
N GLY A 15 0.73 11.17 3.06
CA GLY A 15 0.98 10.10 2.09
C GLY A 15 2.18 10.40 1.18
N ILE A 16 2.36 11.67 0.76
CA ILE A 16 3.53 12.06 -0.03
C ILE A 16 4.82 11.95 0.80
N PHE A 17 4.79 12.40 2.06
CA PHE A 17 5.95 12.32 2.94
C PHE A 17 6.34 10.86 3.25
N GLU A 18 5.38 9.96 3.45
CA GLU A 18 5.68 8.53 3.67
C GLU A 18 6.37 7.90 2.46
N ILE A 19 5.89 8.18 1.24
CA ILE A 19 6.53 7.72 0.00
C ILE A 19 7.95 8.32 -0.13
N PHE A 20 8.11 9.59 0.21
CA PHE A 20 9.41 10.25 0.19
C PHE A 20 10.37 9.63 1.21
N LEU A 21 9.89 9.37 2.43
CA LEU A 21 10.63 8.76 3.52
C LEU A 21 11.10 7.35 3.17
N ASP A 22 10.18 6.49 2.73
CA ASP A 22 10.52 5.12 2.33
C ASP A 22 11.53 5.12 1.18
N ARG A 23 11.37 6.00 0.19
CA ARG A 23 12.33 6.12 -0.92
C ARG A 23 13.72 6.57 -0.47
N GLU A 24 13.81 7.58 0.39
CA GLU A 24 15.11 8.09 0.88
C GLU A 24 15.81 7.04 1.76
N LEU A 25 15.06 6.30 2.59
CA LEU A 25 15.61 5.19 3.39
C LEU A 25 16.04 4.01 2.52
N CYS A 26 15.20 3.59 1.56
CA CYS A 26 15.47 2.47 0.65
C CYS A 26 16.61 2.75 -0.33
N SER A 27 16.91 4.02 -0.63
CA SER A 27 18.02 4.38 -1.53
C SER A 27 19.38 3.85 -1.07
N HIS A 28 19.48 3.39 0.18
CA HIS A 28 20.70 2.88 0.81
C HIS A 28 20.55 1.55 1.59
N GLY A 29 19.40 0.85 1.56
CA GLY A 29 19.26 -0.37 2.36
C GLY A 29 17.84 -0.97 2.48
N PRO A 30 17.43 -1.40 3.68
CA PRO A 30 16.15 -2.10 3.93
C PRO A 30 14.94 -1.17 3.86
N TYR A 31 13.75 -1.76 3.68
CA TYR A 31 12.47 -1.03 3.65
C TYR A 31 12.13 -0.42 5.02
N LEU A 32 11.31 0.65 5.05
CA LEU A 32 10.89 1.28 6.32
C LEU A 32 10.30 0.27 7.31
N PHE A 33 9.46 -0.66 6.84
CA PHE A 33 8.86 -1.66 7.71
C PHE A 33 9.92 -2.60 8.35
N GLU A 34 10.98 -2.95 7.60
CA GLU A 34 12.04 -3.83 8.11
C GLU A 34 12.83 -3.12 9.21
N LEU A 35 13.11 -1.83 9.04
CA LEU A 35 13.81 -1.00 10.03
C LEU A 35 13.00 -0.87 11.32
N LEU A 36 11.70 -0.59 11.19
CA LEU A 36 10.79 -0.46 12.33
C LEU A 36 10.62 -1.79 13.08
N GLU A 37 10.46 -2.91 12.36
CA GLU A 37 10.34 -4.24 12.97
C GLU A 37 11.64 -4.70 13.65
N GLN A 38 12.80 -4.25 13.17
CA GLN A 38 14.10 -4.50 13.79
C GLN A 38 14.36 -3.59 15.01
N GLY A 39 13.52 -2.58 15.25
CA GLY A 39 13.73 -1.60 16.32
C GLY A 39 14.94 -0.70 16.09
N VAL A 40 15.28 -0.45 14.82
CA VAL A 40 16.33 0.52 14.46
C VAL A 40 15.84 1.92 14.84
N ASP A 41 16.67 2.68 15.54
CA ASP A 41 16.36 4.09 15.83
C ASP A 41 16.63 4.95 14.60
N LEU A 42 15.54 5.39 13.96
CA LEU A 42 15.52 6.26 12.79
C LEU A 42 15.33 7.73 13.14
N GLY A 43 15.41 8.12 14.42
CA GLY A 43 15.08 9.49 14.85
C GLY A 43 15.91 10.54 14.10
N ALA A 44 17.23 10.33 13.98
CA ALA A 44 18.09 11.24 13.23
C ALA A 44 17.75 11.26 11.73
N ASP A 45 17.54 10.08 11.13
CA ASP A 45 17.23 9.94 9.70
C ASP A 45 15.91 10.62 9.33
N VAL A 46 14.87 10.43 10.13
CA VAL A 46 13.55 11.05 9.90
C VAL A 46 13.65 12.57 9.94
N HIS A 47 14.42 13.13 10.88
CA HIS A 47 14.64 14.59 10.95
C HIS A 47 15.42 15.11 9.73
N GLU A 48 16.48 14.41 9.30
CA GLU A 48 17.25 14.80 8.12
C GLU A 48 16.40 14.75 6.86
N ILE A 49 15.69 13.64 6.65
CA ILE A 49 14.83 13.43 5.48
C ILE A 49 13.67 14.43 5.46
N PHE A 50 13.05 14.72 6.62
CA PHE A 50 12.03 15.77 6.70
C PHE A 50 12.61 17.16 6.41
N GLY A 51 13.87 17.42 6.77
CA GLY A 51 14.59 18.63 6.38
C GLY A 51 14.63 18.81 4.86
N ARG A 52 15.01 17.76 4.12
CA ARG A 52 15.02 17.74 2.64
C ARG A 52 13.60 17.87 2.07
N PHE A 53 12.64 17.14 2.64
CA PHE A 53 11.23 17.22 2.25
C PHE A 53 10.69 18.65 2.36
N ARG A 54 11.06 19.40 3.41
CA ARG A 54 10.67 20.80 3.59
C ARG A 54 11.30 21.73 2.56
N GLU A 55 12.50 21.43 2.09
CA GLU A 55 13.16 22.20 1.02
C GLU A 55 12.45 21.98 -0.33
N ASP A 56 12.10 20.73 -0.64
CA ASP A 56 11.45 20.36 -1.89
C ASP A 56 9.94 20.69 -1.92
N TYR A 57 9.26 20.58 -0.78
CA TYR A 57 7.80 20.69 -0.63
C TYR A 57 7.40 21.53 0.60
N PRO A 58 7.74 22.83 0.64
CA PRO A 58 7.56 23.68 1.82
C PRO A 58 6.09 23.76 2.30
N GLU A 59 5.13 23.88 1.38
CA GLU A 59 3.70 23.96 1.72
C GLU A 59 3.17 22.66 2.34
N LEU A 60 3.63 21.49 1.84
CA LEU A 60 3.25 20.19 2.39
C LEU A 60 3.88 19.97 3.77
N ALA A 61 5.15 20.35 3.94
CA ALA A 61 5.83 20.28 5.22
C ALA A 61 5.16 21.19 6.27
N GLU A 62 4.74 22.39 5.88
CA GLU A 62 3.98 23.29 6.76
C GLU A 62 2.64 22.68 7.18
N ALA A 63 1.88 22.11 6.23
CA ALA A 63 0.63 21.42 6.52
C ALA A 63 0.81 20.26 7.53
N LEU A 64 1.89 19.49 7.39
CA LEU A 64 2.25 18.43 8.34
C LEU A 64 2.55 18.99 9.74
N LEU A 65 3.35 20.05 9.83
CA LEU A 65 3.68 20.65 11.12
C LEU A 65 2.46 21.29 11.78
N LEU A 66 1.56 21.90 11.01
CA LEU A 66 0.30 22.45 11.53
C LEU A 66 -0.61 21.37 12.11
N ARG A 67 -0.70 20.20 11.47
CA ARG A 67 -1.53 19.08 11.93
C ARG A 67 -0.93 18.31 13.09
N PHE A 68 0.36 17.96 13.00
CA PHE A 68 1.01 17.02 13.94
C PHE A 68 1.89 17.72 14.99
N GLY A 69 2.12 19.02 14.85
CA GLY A 69 2.94 19.85 15.75
C GLY A 69 4.44 19.70 15.53
N SER A 70 4.94 18.47 15.35
CA SER A 70 6.35 18.20 15.05
C SER A 70 6.53 16.91 14.27
N ILE A 71 7.72 16.76 13.68
CA ILE A 71 8.13 15.52 13.04
C ILE A 71 8.29 14.36 14.04
N ASP A 72 8.58 14.66 15.32
CA ASP A 72 8.66 13.64 16.38
C ASP A 72 7.30 12.96 16.61
N THR A 73 6.19 13.71 16.48
CA THR A 73 4.84 13.14 16.56
C THR A 73 4.59 12.15 15.42
N ILE A 74 4.98 12.51 14.19
CA ILE A 74 4.86 11.64 13.02
C ILE A 74 5.73 10.40 13.21
N TYR A 75 6.97 10.56 13.68
CA TYR A 75 7.85 9.42 13.96
C TYR A 75 7.29 8.49 15.05
N ALA A 76 6.71 9.05 16.12
CA ALA A 76 6.05 8.26 17.14
C ALA A 76 4.84 7.47 16.61
N GLN A 77 4.11 8.01 15.63
CA GLN A 77 3.02 7.31 14.95
C GLN A 77 3.53 6.16 14.07
N LEU A 78 4.63 6.38 13.32
CA LEU A 78 5.29 5.33 12.55
C LEU A 78 5.75 4.17 13.46
N LEU A 79 6.38 4.50 14.60
CA LEU A 79 6.76 3.51 15.62
C LEU A 79 5.56 2.76 16.21
N ALA A 80 4.39 3.40 16.27
CA ALA A 80 3.13 2.77 16.71
C ALA A 80 2.45 1.92 15.62
N GLY A 81 3.00 1.88 14.40
CA GLY A 81 2.53 1.06 13.29
C GLY A 81 1.74 1.80 12.21
N GLU A 82 1.64 3.13 12.27
CA GLU A 82 1.04 3.92 11.19
C GLU A 82 1.85 3.75 9.89
N GLY A 83 1.18 3.52 8.77
CA GLY A 83 1.80 3.27 7.46
C GLY A 83 2.35 1.84 7.26
N VAL A 84 2.50 1.05 8.34
CA VAL A 84 3.11 -0.29 8.26
C VAL A 84 2.15 -1.41 8.66
N ILE A 85 1.37 -1.19 9.72
CA ILE A 85 0.44 -2.17 10.30
C ILE A 85 -0.98 -1.73 9.93
N PRO A 86 -1.72 -2.49 9.09
CA PRO A 86 -3.03 -2.08 8.60
C PRO A 86 -4.02 -1.72 9.69
N SER A 87 -4.08 -2.51 10.78
CA SER A 87 -4.99 -2.27 11.90
C SER A 87 -4.65 -1.03 12.74
N LYS A 88 -3.41 -0.53 12.62
CA LYS A 88 -2.93 0.69 13.32
C LYS A 88 -2.94 1.92 12.42
N THR A 89 -3.11 1.73 11.12
CA THR A 89 -3.04 2.80 10.13
C THR A 89 -4.40 3.45 9.97
N THR A 90 -4.47 4.74 10.27
CA THR A 90 -5.71 5.54 10.30
C THR A 90 -5.63 6.80 9.45
N LEU A 91 -4.44 7.21 9.03
CA LEU A 91 -4.21 8.43 8.25
C LEU A 91 -4.35 8.18 6.74
N MET A 92 -4.20 6.94 6.29
CA MET A 92 -4.32 6.55 4.88
C MET A 92 -5.27 5.37 4.72
N TYR A 93 -5.91 5.27 3.55
CA TYR A 93 -6.83 4.18 3.21
C TYR A 93 -6.12 2.90 2.77
N TRP A 94 -4.88 3.04 2.27
CA TRP A 94 -4.13 1.95 1.67
C TRP A 94 -2.67 2.03 2.08
N ILE A 95 -2.12 0.92 2.57
CA ILE A 95 -0.68 0.71 2.60
C ILE A 95 -0.28 0.05 1.29
N VAL A 96 0.87 0.46 0.73
CA VAL A 96 1.38 -0.04 -0.54
C VAL A 96 2.77 -0.63 -0.33
N GLN A 97 3.04 -1.77 -0.97
CA GLN A 97 4.38 -2.33 -1.10
C GLN A 97 4.62 -2.65 -2.57
N ASP A 98 5.64 -2.04 -3.16
CA ASP A 98 6.05 -2.35 -4.52
C ASP A 98 7.13 -3.44 -4.54
N GLU A 99 7.27 -4.13 -5.68
CA GLU A 99 8.37 -5.06 -5.90
C GLU A 99 9.74 -4.35 -5.83
N PRO A 100 10.83 -5.04 -5.47
CA PRO A 100 12.15 -4.44 -5.46
C PRO A 100 12.60 -4.09 -6.88
N GLY A 101 13.14 -2.88 -7.04
CA GLY A 101 13.73 -2.42 -8.30
C GLY A 101 13.23 -1.05 -8.73
N PRO A 102 13.80 -0.48 -9.81
CA PRO A 102 13.29 0.77 -10.34
C PRO A 102 11.86 0.57 -10.79
N VAL A 103 10.95 1.48 -10.40
CA VAL A 103 9.58 1.53 -10.93
C VAL A 103 9.69 1.44 -12.45
N THR A 104 9.29 0.30 -13.02
CA THR A 104 9.33 0.12 -14.46
C THR A 104 8.30 1.06 -15.05
N ARG A 105 8.76 2.24 -15.53
CA ARG A 105 7.92 3.16 -16.28
C ARG A 105 7.32 2.39 -17.46
N GLY A 106 5.99 2.35 -17.54
CA GLY A 106 5.27 1.68 -18.62
C GLY A 106 4.60 0.36 -18.25
N VAL A 107 4.21 0.15 -16.99
CA VAL A 107 3.10 -0.79 -16.73
C VAL A 107 1.90 -0.22 -17.47
N ASP A 108 1.45 -0.94 -18.49
CA ASP A 108 0.22 -0.62 -19.19
C ASP A 108 -0.93 -0.92 -18.22
N ASP A 109 -1.49 0.13 -17.63
CA ASP A 109 -2.55 0.02 -16.63
C ASP A 109 -3.75 -0.79 -17.14
N GLU A 110 -3.99 -0.88 -18.46
CA GLU A 110 -5.04 -1.71 -19.04
C GLU A 110 -4.70 -3.21 -19.06
N ARG A 111 -3.39 -3.53 -19.12
CA ARG A 111 -2.87 -4.90 -19.08
C ARG A 111 -2.60 -5.39 -17.68
N ALA A 112 -2.43 -4.51 -16.71
CA ALA A 112 -2.34 -4.92 -15.32
C ALA A 112 -3.64 -5.61 -14.85
N GLY A 113 -3.51 -6.48 -13.86
CA GLY A 113 -4.64 -7.03 -13.12
C GLY A 113 -4.23 -7.39 -11.71
N LYS A 114 -5.17 -7.89 -10.91
CA LYS A 114 -4.95 -8.11 -9.49
C LYS A 114 -5.69 -9.33 -8.98
N TRP A 115 -5.02 -10.08 -8.11
CA TRP A 115 -5.65 -11.00 -7.19
C TRP A 115 -6.28 -10.22 -6.04
N LEU A 116 -7.50 -10.60 -5.64
CA LEU A 116 -8.21 -10.05 -4.49
C LEU A 116 -8.24 -11.10 -3.38
N ILE A 117 -7.77 -10.71 -2.21
CA ILE A 117 -7.78 -11.52 -0.99
C ILE A 117 -8.61 -10.77 0.04
N PHE A 118 -9.65 -11.43 0.57
CA PHE A 118 -10.48 -10.87 1.63
C PHE A 118 -10.19 -11.64 2.91
N VAL A 119 -9.84 -10.93 3.98
CA VAL A 119 -9.51 -11.54 5.28
C VAL A 119 -10.31 -10.89 6.40
N PRO A 120 -10.63 -11.62 7.48
CA PRO A 120 -11.19 -11.02 8.69
C PRO A 120 -10.29 -9.88 9.19
N PRO A 121 -10.85 -8.79 9.76
CA PRO A 121 -10.06 -7.69 10.31
C PRO A 121 -9.00 -8.15 11.32
N ASP A 122 -9.31 -9.15 12.15
CA ASP A 122 -8.39 -9.69 13.16
C ASP A 122 -7.15 -10.37 12.54
N ASP A 123 -7.26 -10.84 11.29
CA ASP A 123 -6.18 -11.51 10.57
C ASP A 123 -5.43 -10.57 9.60
N MET A 124 -5.86 -9.30 9.49
CA MET A 124 -5.41 -8.40 8.42
C MET A 124 -3.90 -8.10 8.49
N ASP A 125 -3.36 -7.90 9.69
CA ASP A 125 -1.96 -7.52 9.88
C ASP A 125 -1.03 -8.68 9.50
N GLU A 126 -1.37 -9.90 9.93
CA GLU A 126 -0.60 -11.09 9.62
C GLU A 126 -0.71 -11.46 8.14
N ALA A 127 -1.90 -11.33 7.55
CA ALA A 127 -2.11 -11.52 6.12
C ALA A 127 -1.29 -10.51 5.30
N TRP A 128 -1.32 -9.23 5.70
CA TRP A 128 -0.54 -8.18 5.04
C TRP A 128 0.96 -8.46 5.14
N ARG A 129 1.48 -8.77 6.32
CA ARG A 129 2.90 -9.08 6.54
C ARG A 129 3.40 -10.14 5.56
N LYS A 130 2.65 -11.24 5.40
CA LYS A 130 3.01 -12.31 4.45
C LYS A 130 3.07 -11.82 3.00
N VAL A 131 2.08 -11.02 2.57
CA VAL A 131 2.03 -10.50 1.19
C VAL A 131 3.10 -9.45 0.96
N ARG A 132 3.24 -8.49 1.88
CA ARG A 132 4.24 -7.41 1.85
C ARG A 132 5.64 -7.98 1.73
N ASP A 133 6.02 -8.89 2.62
CA ASP A 133 7.36 -9.48 2.64
C ASP A 133 7.69 -10.23 1.35
N GLU A 134 6.74 -10.96 0.79
CA GLU A 134 6.93 -11.68 -0.48
C GLU A 134 6.95 -10.74 -1.69
N THR A 135 6.23 -9.61 -1.62
CA THR A 135 6.28 -8.55 -2.64
C THR A 135 7.64 -7.85 -2.60
N ALA A 136 8.12 -7.47 -1.42
CA ALA A 136 9.45 -6.88 -1.18
C ALA A 136 10.61 -7.81 -1.61
N ARG A 137 10.40 -9.13 -1.64
CA ARG A 137 11.36 -10.11 -2.18
C ARG A 137 11.26 -10.34 -3.69
N GLY A 138 10.31 -9.68 -4.37
CA GLY A 138 10.03 -9.91 -5.80
C GLY A 138 9.43 -11.28 -6.10
N MET A 139 8.85 -11.95 -5.10
CA MET A 139 8.29 -13.29 -5.23
C MET A 139 6.82 -13.28 -5.62
N LEU A 140 6.11 -12.16 -5.42
CA LEU A 140 4.75 -11.96 -5.93
C LEU A 140 4.78 -11.20 -7.25
N GLY A 141 3.79 -10.35 -7.51
CA GLY A 141 3.75 -9.49 -8.69
C GLY A 141 4.38 -8.13 -8.42
N ILE A 142 3.95 -7.13 -9.17
CA ILE A 142 4.62 -5.82 -9.25
C ILE A 142 4.36 -4.90 -8.07
N SER A 143 3.26 -5.11 -7.36
CA SER A 143 2.82 -4.27 -6.25
C SER A 143 1.74 -4.98 -5.46
N ALA A 144 1.65 -4.68 -4.17
CA ALA A 144 0.57 -5.11 -3.32
C ALA A 144 0.01 -3.92 -2.53
N LYS A 145 -1.30 -3.95 -2.25
CA LYS A 145 -2.00 -2.93 -1.46
C LYS A 145 -2.95 -3.56 -0.46
N VAL A 146 -3.07 -3.00 0.73
CA VAL A 146 -4.02 -3.47 1.75
C VAL A 146 -4.85 -2.32 2.29
N SER A 147 -6.15 -2.57 2.50
CA SER A 147 -7.03 -1.64 3.19
C SER A 147 -6.65 -1.49 4.67
N THR A 148 -6.78 -0.30 5.21
CA THR A 148 -6.36 0.01 6.59
C THR A 148 -7.56 0.08 7.56
N ALA A 149 -7.29 0.37 8.82
CA ALA A 149 -8.32 0.69 9.82
C ALA A 149 -9.05 2.01 9.56
N ARG A 150 -8.60 2.83 8.59
CA ARG A 150 -9.30 4.04 8.17
C ARG A 150 -10.61 3.66 7.47
N PRO A 151 -11.80 4.01 8.00
CA PRO A 151 -13.07 3.64 7.39
C PRO A 151 -13.23 4.26 6.00
N SER A 152 -13.33 3.42 4.97
CA SER A 152 -13.59 3.89 3.61
C SER A 152 -15.11 3.99 3.35
N PRO A 153 -15.63 5.15 2.93
CA PRO A 153 -17.06 5.30 2.58
C PRO A 153 -17.46 4.46 1.36
N GLU A 154 -16.49 3.98 0.59
CA GLU A 154 -16.71 3.13 -0.57
C GLU A 154 -16.70 1.63 -0.24
N SER A 155 -16.28 1.25 0.97
CA SER A 155 -16.26 -0.17 1.35
C SER A 155 -17.67 -0.68 1.61
N ARG A 156 -18.03 -1.78 0.94
CA ARG A 156 -19.28 -2.52 1.16
C ARG A 156 -19.07 -3.82 1.94
N ASP A 157 -17.82 -4.10 2.32
CA ASP A 157 -17.39 -5.31 3.01
C ASP A 157 -16.70 -4.91 4.31
N GLU A 158 -17.02 -5.62 5.39
CA GLU A 158 -16.41 -5.42 6.71
C GLU A 158 -15.02 -6.07 6.80
N ARG A 159 -14.69 -6.95 5.85
CA ARG A 159 -13.37 -7.60 5.74
C ARG A 159 -12.32 -6.63 5.22
N ALA A 160 -11.09 -6.88 5.65
CA ALA A 160 -9.94 -6.27 5.01
C ALA A 160 -9.74 -6.85 3.61
N VAL A 161 -9.26 -6.04 2.68
CA VAL A 161 -8.92 -6.48 1.33
C VAL A 161 -7.46 -6.22 1.01
N ILE A 162 -6.80 -7.23 0.45
CA ILE A 162 -5.45 -7.14 -0.10
C ILE A 162 -5.52 -7.34 -1.61
N TYR A 163 -4.89 -6.45 -2.35
CA TYR A 163 -4.66 -6.56 -3.78
C TYR A 163 -3.22 -6.96 -4.03
N VAL A 164 -3.01 -7.94 -4.92
CA VAL A 164 -1.69 -8.29 -5.44
C VAL A 164 -1.71 -8.15 -6.95
N TYR A 165 -1.01 -7.15 -7.45
CA TYR A 165 -1.00 -6.76 -8.85
C TYR A 165 -0.01 -7.59 -9.65
N THR A 166 -0.41 -8.03 -10.83
CA THR A 166 0.49 -8.58 -11.85
C THR A 166 0.60 -7.61 -13.02
N ARG A 167 1.71 -7.70 -13.76
CA ARG A 167 2.03 -6.76 -14.84
C ARG A 167 1.13 -6.93 -16.06
N ASP A 168 0.76 -8.16 -16.38
CA ASP A 168 0.01 -8.50 -17.57
C ASP A 168 -0.96 -9.64 -17.29
N TRP A 169 -2.27 -9.36 -17.31
CA TRP A 169 -3.29 -10.37 -17.09
C TRP A 169 -3.32 -11.47 -18.16
N ALA A 170 -2.74 -11.19 -19.34
CA ALA A 170 -2.63 -12.16 -20.43
C ALA A 170 -1.43 -13.10 -20.27
N ASP A 171 -0.46 -12.77 -19.41
CA ASP A 171 0.63 -13.68 -19.03
C ASP A 171 0.13 -14.67 -17.98
N GLU A 172 -0.59 -15.70 -18.44
CA GLU A 172 -1.15 -16.73 -17.58
C GLU A 172 -0.08 -17.44 -16.73
N ALA A 173 1.14 -17.58 -17.25
CA ALA A 173 2.23 -18.22 -16.52
C ALA A 173 2.63 -17.39 -15.29
N ASP A 174 2.79 -16.07 -15.43
CA ASP A 174 3.08 -15.19 -14.30
C ASP A 174 1.89 -15.08 -13.34
N VAL A 175 0.66 -14.93 -13.87
CA VAL A 175 -0.57 -14.85 -13.06
C VAL A 175 -0.73 -16.09 -12.18
N MET A 176 -0.51 -17.29 -12.74
CA MET A 176 -0.61 -18.54 -12.00
C MET A 176 0.59 -18.76 -11.05
N ARG A 177 1.81 -18.33 -11.43
CA ARG A 177 2.97 -18.33 -10.53
C ARG A 177 2.68 -17.53 -9.26
N VAL A 178 2.13 -16.31 -9.40
CA VAL A 178 1.75 -15.45 -8.27
C VAL A 178 0.69 -16.14 -7.41
N ARG A 179 -0.33 -16.76 -8.02
CA ARG A 179 -1.36 -17.52 -7.30
C ARG A 179 -0.77 -18.68 -6.49
N GLU A 180 0.08 -19.51 -7.10
CA GLU A 180 0.68 -20.64 -6.39
C GLU A 180 1.60 -20.16 -5.26
N ARG A 181 2.26 -19.01 -5.42
CA ARG A 181 3.00 -18.39 -4.30
C ARG A 181 2.08 -17.94 -3.17
N LEU A 182 0.95 -17.28 -3.48
CA LEU A 182 -0.07 -16.89 -2.50
C LEU A 182 -0.61 -18.10 -1.72
N ARG A 183 -0.88 -19.20 -2.42
CA ARG A 183 -1.29 -20.47 -1.78
C ARG A 183 -0.21 -21.04 -0.87
N GLY A 184 1.04 -21.01 -1.33
CA GLY A 184 2.19 -21.47 -0.57
C GLY A 184 2.42 -20.72 0.75
N ILE A 185 1.92 -19.48 0.86
CA ILE A 185 1.98 -18.67 2.09
C ILE A 185 0.66 -18.67 2.89
N GLY A 186 -0.32 -19.49 2.49
CA GLY A 186 -1.52 -19.78 3.28
C GLY A 186 -2.84 -19.25 2.71
N PHE A 187 -2.86 -18.56 1.57
CA PHE A 187 -4.09 -18.09 0.93
C PHE A 187 -4.68 -19.18 0.01
N VAL A 188 -5.29 -20.19 0.63
CA VAL A 188 -5.76 -21.41 -0.05
C VAL A 188 -7.24 -21.37 -0.46
N GLU A 189 -8.00 -20.41 0.06
CA GLU A 189 -9.39 -20.18 -0.34
C GLU A 189 -9.49 -19.73 -1.80
N GLN A 190 -10.72 -19.65 -2.32
CA GLN A 190 -10.95 -19.22 -3.70
C GLN A 190 -10.48 -17.77 -3.89
N LEU A 191 -9.51 -17.57 -4.79
CA LEU A 191 -8.99 -16.25 -5.12
C LEU A 191 -9.66 -15.74 -6.40
N GLY A 192 -10.11 -14.49 -6.36
CA GLY A 192 -10.65 -13.80 -7.53
C GLY A 192 -9.58 -12.96 -8.20
N TYR A 193 -9.44 -13.07 -9.53
CA TYR A 193 -8.60 -12.19 -10.33
C TYR A 193 -9.46 -11.20 -11.13
N LYS A 194 -9.12 -9.91 -11.08
CA LYS A 194 -9.78 -8.84 -11.84
C LYS A 194 -8.77 -8.11 -12.73
N ARG A 195 -9.16 -7.79 -13.97
CA ARG A 195 -8.33 -6.98 -14.87
C ARG A 195 -8.54 -5.50 -14.56
N ASN A 196 -7.50 -4.68 -14.63
CA ASN A 196 -7.64 -3.25 -14.36
C ASN A 196 -8.53 -2.56 -15.42
N ILE A 197 -8.54 -3.02 -16.68
CA ILE A 197 -9.46 -2.52 -17.73
C ILE A 197 -10.94 -2.62 -17.32
N GLU A 198 -11.32 -3.61 -16.51
CA GLU A 198 -12.69 -3.75 -16.00
C GLU A 198 -13.01 -2.68 -14.94
N THR A 199 -12.01 -2.25 -14.16
CA THR A 199 -12.13 -1.11 -13.25
C THR A 199 -12.34 0.20 -14.00
N TYR A 200 -11.62 0.46 -15.10
CA TYR A 200 -11.80 1.68 -15.91
C TYR A 200 -13.16 1.73 -16.64
N ARG A 201 -13.77 0.57 -16.91
CA ARG A 201 -15.12 0.49 -17.50
C ARG A 201 -16.25 0.62 -16.48
N GLY A 202 -15.93 0.85 -15.20
CA GLY A 202 -16.92 0.94 -14.12
C GLY A 202 -17.61 -0.38 -13.80
N GLU A 203 -17.01 -1.52 -14.16
CA GLU A 203 -17.60 -2.83 -13.92
C GLU A 203 -17.31 -3.27 -12.48
N TYR A 204 -18.24 -2.97 -11.59
CA TYR A 204 -18.27 -3.51 -10.23
C TYR A 204 -19.11 -4.79 -10.20
N SER A 205 -18.78 -5.68 -9.26
CA SER A 205 -19.65 -6.79 -8.93
C SER A 205 -20.95 -6.26 -8.34
N GLU A 206 -22.06 -6.55 -9.00
CA GLU A 206 -23.42 -6.30 -8.53
C GLU A 206 -24.12 -7.64 -8.31
N GLU A 207 -25.25 -7.65 -7.61
CA GLU A 207 -26.06 -8.86 -7.44
C GLU A 207 -26.35 -9.50 -8.81
N GLY A 208 -25.78 -10.68 -9.06
CA GLY A 208 -25.89 -11.41 -10.34
C GLY A 208 -24.79 -11.16 -11.38
N LYS A 209 -23.83 -10.24 -11.15
CA LYS A 209 -22.71 -9.96 -12.07
C LYS A 209 -21.36 -10.26 -11.40
N ARG A 210 -20.71 -11.36 -11.78
CA ARG A 210 -19.33 -11.69 -11.38
C ARG A 210 -18.34 -11.07 -12.37
N VAL A 211 -17.51 -10.14 -11.90
CA VAL A 211 -16.43 -9.51 -12.69
C VAL A 211 -15.10 -10.15 -12.30
N THR A 212 -14.97 -11.45 -12.61
CA THR A 212 -13.79 -12.26 -12.27
C THR A 212 -13.30 -12.93 -13.54
N TYR A 213 -12.05 -12.64 -13.93
CA TYR A 213 -11.45 -13.19 -15.16
C TYR A 213 -10.85 -14.58 -14.91
N TYR A 214 -10.01 -14.72 -13.88
CA TYR A 214 -9.59 -16.02 -13.34
C TYR A 214 -10.25 -16.24 -11.98
N SER A 215 -10.83 -17.42 -11.76
CA SER A 215 -11.34 -17.82 -10.45
C SER A 215 -10.84 -19.21 -10.14
N ALA A 216 -10.19 -19.39 -9.00
CA ALA A 216 -9.41 -20.60 -8.82
C ALA A 216 -9.09 -20.92 -7.37
#